data_AF-F8P0G7-F1
#
_entry.id   AF-F8P0G7-F1
#
_cell.length_a   1.000
_cell.length_b   1.000
_cell.length_c   1.000
_cell.angle_alpha   90.00
_cell.angle_beta   90.00
_cell.angle_gamma   90.00
#
_symmetry.space_group_name_H-M   'P 1'
#
loop_
_entity.id
_entity.type
_entity.pdbx_description
1 polymer ?
#
loop_
_entity_poly.entity_id
_entity_poly.type
_entity_poly.pdbx_seq_one_letter_code
_entity_poly.pdbx_strand_id
1 'polypeptide(L)'
;GTSALIIWIGLLCLNGFINSIVWDHNVTNWAPVWCDISSRLMLGGGIGVQSACLCIAHYLYFVTRNITTNRPSQIRVPIACDLFLVIGVPTLYIVVSYIFQSNRFVMFEEIGCYYAIYNTQPILPLLLIWPLIVSLILLVYLGKHLVAPLYPLKMI
;
A
#
# COMPACT_ATOMS: atom_id res chain seq x y z
N GLY A 1 5.95 -4.26 -9.50
CA GLY A 1 4.81 -3.32 -9.53
C GLY A 1 3.49 -4.05 -9.69
N THR A 2 3.08 -4.37 -10.92
CA THR A 2 1.75 -4.89 -11.25
C THR A 2 1.36 -6.17 -10.51
N SER A 3 2.26 -7.15 -10.42
CA SER A 3 2.01 -8.40 -9.67
C SER A 3 1.74 -8.14 -8.19
N ALA A 4 2.51 -7.25 -7.56
CA ALA A 4 2.30 -6.86 -6.17
C ALA A 4 0.96 -6.15 -5.95
N LEU A 5 0.55 -5.29 -6.90
CA LEU A 5 -0.75 -4.63 -6.83
C LEU A 5 -1.89 -5.65 -6.84
N ILE A 6 -1.84 -6.62 -7.77
CA ILE A 6 -2.83 -7.71 -7.88
C ILE A 6 -2.86 -8.53 -6.58
N ILE A 7 -1.70 -8.88 -6.03
CA ILE A 7 -1.61 -9.65 -4.78
C ILE A 7 -2.23 -8.87 -3.62
N TRP A 8 -1.85 -7.60 -3.43
CA TRP A 8 -2.38 -6.78 -2.33
C TRP A 8 -3.89 -6.57 -2.42
N ILE A 9 -4.40 -6.20 -3.61
CA ILE A 9 -5.84 -6.03 -3.83
C ILE A 9 -6.56 -7.36 -3.66
N GLY A 10 -6.04 -8.45 -4.23
CA GLY A 10 -6.61 -9.78 -4.09
C GLY A 10 -6.72 -10.24 -2.64
N LEU A 11 -5.67 -10.01 -1.83
CA LEU A 11 -5.69 -10.29 -0.39
C LEU A 11 -6.76 -9.46 0.34
N LEU A 12 -6.89 -8.16 0.04
CA LEU A 12 -7.91 -7.31 0.64
C LEU A 12 -9.33 -7.73 0.25
N CYS A 13 -9.56 -8.11 -1.00
CA CYS A 13 -10.85 -8.61 -1.47
C CYS A 13 -11.19 -9.96 -0.82
N LEU A 14 -10.23 -10.88 -0.74
CA LEU A 14 -10.41 -12.17 -0.06
C LEU A 14 -10.74 -11.97 1.43
N ASN A 15 -10.08 -11.00 2.07
CA ASN A 15 -10.35 -10.64 3.45
C ASN A 15 -11.80 -10.15 3.64
N GLY A 16 -12.25 -9.23 2.79
CA GLY A 16 -13.63 -8.74 2.81
C GLY A 16 -14.66 -9.84 2.55
N PHE A 17 -14.36 -10.74 1.61
CA PHE A 17 -15.22 -11.89 1.30
C PHE A 17 -15.39 -12.84 2.49
N ILE A 18 -14.29 -13.23 3.14
CA ILE A 18 -14.35 -14.12 4.32
C ILE A 18 -15.06 -13.42 5.47
N ASN A 19 -14.78 -12.14 5.69
CA ASN A 19 -15.42 -11.39 6.77
C ASN A 19 -16.94 -11.27 6.58
N SER A 20 -17.40 -11.01 5.35
CA SER A 20 -18.84 -10.93 5.04
C SER A 20 -19.56 -12.26 5.18
N ILE A 21 -18.89 -13.40 4.92
CA ILE A 21 -19.50 -14.73 5.11
C ILE A 21 -19.56 -15.12 6.58
N VAL A 22 -18.47 -14.89 7.33
CA VAL A 22 -18.36 -15.37 8.71
C VAL A 22 -19.16 -14.48 9.67
N TRP A 23 -19.15 -13.15 9.47
CA TRP A 23 -19.83 -12.17 10.33
C TRP A 23 -21.16 -11.65 9.75
N ASP A 24 -21.84 -12.48 8.95
CA ASP A 24 -23.21 -12.24 8.49
C ASP A 24 -24.17 -12.24 9.69
N HIS A 25 -24.83 -11.11 9.95
CA HIS A 25 -25.79 -10.89 11.05
C HIS A 25 -25.27 -11.26 12.46
N ASN A 26 -23.97 -11.22 12.70
CA ASN A 26 -23.41 -11.53 14.02
C ASN A 26 -22.03 -10.88 14.25
N VAL A 27 -21.72 -10.59 15.52
CA VAL A 27 -20.49 -9.97 16.04
C VAL A 27 -19.69 -10.90 16.96
N THR A 28 -20.01 -12.20 16.96
CA THR A 28 -19.37 -13.18 17.83
C THR A 28 -17.91 -13.43 17.43
N ASN A 29 -17.03 -13.67 18.40
CA ASN A 29 -15.63 -14.00 18.15
C ASN A 29 -15.43 -15.51 17.91
N TRP A 30 -15.76 -16.00 16.72
CA TRP A 30 -15.55 -17.42 16.38
C TRP A 30 -14.11 -17.77 16.03
N ALA A 31 -13.37 -16.82 15.44
CA ALA A 31 -12.03 -17.04 14.91
C ALA A 31 -11.08 -15.89 15.31
N PRO A 32 -10.58 -15.87 16.56
CA PRO A 32 -9.72 -14.79 17.05
C PRO A 32 -8.40 -14.68 16.27
N VAL A 33 -7.85 -15.82 15.82
CA VAL A 33 -6.62 -15.86 15.02
C VAL A 33 -6.82 -15.22 13.64
N TRP A 34 -8.00 -15.42 13.03
CA TRP A 34 -8.34 -14.78 11.77
C TRP A 34 -8.45 -13.26 11.92
N CYS A 35 -9.12 -12.79 12.96
CA CYS A 35 -9.26 -11.35 13.21
C CYS A 35 -7.92 -10.64 13.45
N ASP A 36 -6.96 -11.28 14.11
CA ASP A 36 -5.61 -10.74 14.28
C ASP A 36 -4.91 -10.55 12.92
N ILE A 37 -5.09 -11.47 11.98
CA ILE A 37 -4.49 -11.37 10.64
C ILE A 37 -5.25 -10.36 9.77
N SER A 38 -6.59 -10.44 9.73
CA SER A 38 -7.46 -9.56 8.94
C SER A 38 -7.24 -8.10 9.31
N SER A 39 -7.25 -7.76 10.60
CA SER A 39 -7.09 -6.37 11.05
C SER A 39 -5.75 -5.76 10.62
N ARG A 40 -4.66 -6.54 10.66
CA ARG A 40 -3.32 -6.14 10.19
C ARG A 40 -3.24 -6.02 8.69
N LEU A 41 -3.87 -6.95 7.99
CA LEU A 41 -3.95 -6.94 6.54
C LEU A 41 -4.71 -5.71 6.04
N MET A 42 -5.79 -5.31 6.70
CA MET A 42 -6.53 -4.09 6.37
C MET A 42 -5.69 -2.83 6.61
N LEU A 43 -4.94 -2.78 7.72
CA LEU A 43 -4.04 -1.66 8.01
C LEU A 43 -2.91 -1.52 6.98
N GLY A 44 -2.18 -2.61 6.74
CA GLY A 44 -1.03 -2.60 5.84
C GLY A 44 -1.43 -2.56 4.36
N GLY A 45 -2.56 -3.17 4.01
CA GLY A 45 -2.97 -3.32 2.61
C GLY A 45 -3.24 -2.00 1.91
N GLY A 46 -3.81 -1.00 2.61
CA GLY A 46 -3.99 0.33 2.03
C GLY A 46 -2.67 0.99 1.59
N ILE A 47 -1.59 0.75 2.34
CA ILE A 47 -0.25 1.25 2.02
C ILE A 47 0.49 0.33 1.05
N GLY A 48 0.24 -0.98 1.11
CA GLY A 48 0.70 -1.97 0.14
C GLY A 48 0.23 -1.65 -1.28
N VAL A 49 -1.03 -1.26 -1.42
CA VAL A 49 -1.59 -0.80 -2.70
C VAL A 49 -0.90 0.49 -3.18
N GLN A 50 -0.77 1.49 -2.31
CA GLN A 50 -0.13 2.77 -2.68
C GLN A 50 1.35 2.60 -3.07
N SER A 51 2.10 1.78 -2.33
CA SER A 51 3.50 1.46 -2.66
C SER A 51 3.62 0.69 -3.97
N ALA A 52 2.71 -0.25 -4.25
CA ALA A 52 2.67 -0.95 -5.53
C ALA A 52 2.42 0.02 -6.71
N CYS A 53 1.53 1.00 -6.55
CA CYS A 53 1.31 2.07 -7.53
C CYS A 53 2.58 2.91 -7.77
N LEU A 54 3.30 3.27 -6.71
CA LEU A 54 4.56 4.02 -6.81
C LEU A 54 5.61 3.23 -7.61
N CYS A 55 5.78 1.94 -7.35
CA CYS A 55 6.71 1.10 -8.11
C CYS A 55 6.32 0.97 -9.60
N ILE A 56 5.03 0.96 -9.93
CA ILE A 56 4.58 0.99 -11.33
C ILE A 56 4.97 2.31 -12.00
N ALA A 57 4.72 3.44 -11.34
CA ALA A 57 5.10 4.76 -11.86
C ALA A 57 6.62 4.90 -12.01
N HIS A 58 7.39 4.39 -11.05
CA HIS A 58 8.86 4.39 -11.08
C HIS A 58 9.40 3.54 -12.25
N TYR A 59 8.87 2.34 -12.42
CA TYR A 59 9.21 1.46 -13.55
C TYR A 59 8.90 2.14 -14.89
N LEU A 60 7.71 2.73 -15.03
CA LEU A 60 7.32 3.41 -16.26
C LEU A 60 8.27 4.57 -16.56
N TYR A 61 8.57 5.41 -15.57
CA TYR A 61 9.51 6.51 -15.70
C TYR A 61 10.92 6.05 -16.14
N PHE A 62 11.41 4.96 -15.55
CA PHE A 62 12.71 4.39 -15.91
C PHE A 62 12.73 3.89 -17.36
N VAL A 63 11.71 3.12 -17.76
CA VAL A 63 11.62 2.53 -19.11
C VAL A 63 11.50 3.62 -20.17
N THR A 64 10.65 4.64 -19.96
CA THR A 64 10.46 5.71 -20.95
C THR A 64 11.69 6.61 -21.09
N ARG A 65 12.50 6.77 -20.04
CA ARG A 65 13.71 7.59 -20.08
C ARG A 65 14.94 6.85 -20.61
N ASN A 66 15.02 5.52 -20.40
CA ASN A 66 16.18 4.71 -20.75
C ASN A 66 16.02 3.89 -22.05
N ILE A 67 15.08 4.24 -22.93
CA ILE A 67 14.93 3.65 -24.27
C ILE A 67 16.26 3.68 -25.06
N THR A 68 17.22 4.53 -24.68
CA THR A 68 18.55 4.66 -25.30
C THR A 68 19.68 3.82 -24.69
N THR A 69 19.51 3.16 -23.52
CA THR A 69 20.63 2.41 -22.88
C THR A 69 20.22 1.02 -22.38
N ASN A 70 20.29 0.03 -23.26
CA ASN A 70 20.04 -1.38 -22.94
C ASN A 70 21.22 -2.03 -22.19
N ARG A 71 21.36 -1.77 -20.87
CA ARG A 71 22.26 -2.56 -20.00
C ARG A 71 21.45 -3.39 -18.98
N PRO A 72 21.49 -4.73 -19.04
CA PRO A 72 20.68 -5.61 -18.19
C PRO A 72 21.03 -5.50 -16.69
N SER A 73 22.23 -5.07 -16.33
CA SER A 73 22.64 -4.83 -14.94
C SER A 73 21.99 -3.60 -14.30
N GLN A 74 21.60 -2.59 -15.11
CA GLN A 74 20.94 -1.38 -14.62
C GLN A 74 19.44 -1.58 -14.35
N ILE A 75 18.85 -2.67 -14.85
CA ILE A 75 17.41 -2.97 -14.71
C ILE A 75 17.13 -3.80 -13.44
N ARG A 76 18.05 -4.68 -13.02
CA ARG A 76 17.81 -5.61 -11.89
C ARG A 76 17.84 -4.94 -10.51
N VAL A 77 18.73 -3.98 -10.31
CA VAL A 77 18.88 -3.25 -9.03
C VAL A 77 17.61 -2.46 -8.66
N PRO A 78 17.01 -1.64 -9.54
CA PRO A 78 15.79 -0.90 -9.18
C PRO A 78 14.60 -1.82 -8.90
N ILE A 79 14.48 -2.96 -9.59
CA ILE A 79 13.39 -3.93 -9.36
C ILE A 79 13.48 -4.56 -7.96
N ALA A 80 14.69 -4.89 -7.49
CA ALA A 80 14.88 -5.44 -6.15
C ALA A 80 14.55 -4.41 -5.05
N CYS A 81 14.95 -3.15 -5.24
CA CYS A 81 14.62 -2.06 -4.34
C CYS A 81 13.10 -1.79 -4.31
N ASP A 82 12.43 -1.85 -5.46
CA ASP A 82 10.98 -1.69 -5.56
C ASP A 82 10.23 -2.81 -4.80
N LEU A 83 10.72 -4.05 -4.85
CA LEU A 83 10.14 -5.15 -4.09
C LEU A 83 10.31 -4.97 -2.57
N PHE A 84 11.48 -4.50 -2.14
CA PHE A 84 11.73 -4.17 -0.74
C PHE A 84 10.81 -3.05 -0.25
N LEU A 85 10.55 -2.04 -1.08
CA LEU A 85 9.60 -0.97 -0.75
C LEU A 85 8.16 -1.49 -0.58
N VAL A 86 7.69 -2.33 -1.51
CA VAL A 86 6.32 -2.88 -1.50
C VAL A 86 6.01 -3.72 -0.27
N ILE A 87 7.01 -4.40 0.30
CA ILE A 87 6.82 -5.25 1.49
C ILE A 87 7.25 -4.50 2.75
N GLY A 88 8.42 -3.88 2.73
CA GLY A 88 9.02 -3.23 3.89
C GLY A 88 8.19 -2.05 4.39
N VAL A 89 7.64 -1.22 3.50
CA VAL A 89 6.83 -0.06 3.91
C VAL A 89 5.53 -0.48 4.62
N PRO A 90 4.71 -1.39 4.08
CA PRO A 90 3.55 -1.92 4.81
C PRO A 90 3.92 -2.61 6.12
N THR A 91 5.00 -3.38 6.15
CA THR A 91 5.45 -4.05 7.39
C THR A 91 5.85 -3.04 8.46
N LEU A 92 6.63 -2.01 8.10
CA LEU A 92 7.00 -0.95 9.03
C LEU A 92 5.76 -0.22 9.56
N TYR A 93 4.80 0.08 8.69
CA TYR A 93 3.56 0.73 9.12
C TYR A 93 2.76 -0.15 10.09
N ILE A 94 2.64 -1.44 9.80
CA ILE A 94 2.00 -2.39 10.72
C ILE A 94 2.74 -2.41 12.07
N VAL A 95 4.07 -2.47 12.09
CA VAL A 95 4.87 -2.47 13.32
C VAL A 95 4.64 -1.20 14.13
N VAL A 96 4.67 -0.03 13.48
CA VAL A 96 4.42 1.25 14.16
C VAL A 96 2.98 1.33 14.69
N SER A 97 2.01 0.75 13.98
CA SER A 97 0.61 0.72 14.42
C SER A 97 0.39 -0.01 15.75
N TYR A 98 1.26 -0.98 16.11
CA TYR A 98 1.19 -1.65 17.41
C TYR A 98 1.37 -0.70 18.60
N ILE A 99 2.13 0.38 18.43
CA ILE A 99 2.39 1.35 19.51
C ILE A 99 1.11 2.12 19.89
N PHE A 100 0.22 2.35 18.92
CA PHE A 100 -0.99 3.15 19.09
C PHE A 100 -2.26 2.35 19.34
N GLN A 101 -2.13 1.03 19.41
CA GLN A 101 -3.26 0.13 19.48
C GLN A 101 -3.74 -0.07 20.92
N SER A 102 -5.01 0.24 21.17
CA SER A 102 -5.65 0.02 22.47
C SER A 102 -6.14 -1.40 22.64
N ASN A 103 -6.90 -1.87 21.66
CA ASN A 103 -7.55 -3.16 21.68
C ASN A 103 -7.02 -4.01 20.53
N ARG A 104 -7.01 -5.33 20.72
CA ARG A 104 -6.41 -6.27 19.76
C ARG A 104 -7.12 -6.22 18.39
N PHE A 105 -8.43 -6.11 18.39
CA PHE A 105 -9.29 -5.87 17.23
C PHE A 105 -10.67 -5.41 17.72
N VAL A 106 -11.46 -4.80 16.82
CA VAL A 106 -12.88 -4.50 17.01
C VAL A 106 -13.68 -5.25 15.95
N MET A 107 -14.89 -5.66 16.30
CA MET A 107 -15.79 -6.38 15.40
C MET A 107 -16.95 -5.47 15.04
N PHE A 108 -17.27 -5.42 13.75
CA PHE A 108 -18.44 -4.75 13.22
C PHE A 108 -19.33 -5.80 12.55
N GLU A 109 -20.63 -5.69 12.78
CA GLU A 109 -21.64 -6.50 12.08
C GLU A 109 -21.51 -6.26 10.56
N GLU A 110 -21.63 -7.31 9.74
CA GLU A 110 -21.48 -7.30 8.27
C GLU A 110 -20.07 -7.01 7.71
N ILE A 111 -19.23 -6.26 8.44
CA ILE A 111 -17.87 -5.87 8.01
C ILE A 111 -16.82 -6.85 8.58
N GLY A 112 -17.10 -7.46 9.72
CA GLY A 112 -16.25 -8.40 10.43
C GLY A 112 -15.12 -7.74 11.23
N CYS A 113 -13.92 -8.32 11.14
CA CYS A 113 -12.77 -7.93 11.97
C CYS A 113 -12.07 -6.66 11.47
N TYR A 114 -11.99 -5.65 12.33
CA TYR A 114 -11.33 -4.39 12.04
C TYR A 114 -10.30 -4.02 13.12
N TYR A 115 -9.38 -3.12 12.79
CA TYR A 115 -8.36 -2.67 13.72
C TYR A 115 -8.91 -1.69 14.76
N ALA A 116 -8.43 -1.75 16.00
CA ALA A 116 -8.88 -0.88 17.08
C ALA A 116 -7.76 0.08 17.48
N ILE A 117 -7.73 1.25 16.86
CA ILE A 117 -6.71 2.28 17.16
C ILE A 117 -7.37 3.41 17.95
N TYR A 118 -6.70 3.92 18.98
CA TYR A 118 -7.21 5.03 19.79
C TYR A 118 -7.46 6.27 18.93
N ASN A 119 -8.64 6.89 19.02
CA ASN A 119 -8.89 8.20 18.42
C ASN A 119 -8.24 9.32 19.26
N THR A 120 -6.93 9.25 19.43
CA THR A 120 -6.12 10.31 20.07
C THR A 120 -5.49 11.17 18.98
N GLN A 121 -5.18 12.43 19.28
CA GLN A 121 -4.49 13.39 18.38
C GLN A 121 -3.33 12.79 17.53
N PRO A 122 -2.54 11.80 17.99
CA PRO A 122 -1.47 11.15 17.21
C PRO A 122 -1.90 10.21 16.07
N ILE A 123 -3.18 9.82 15.97
CA ILE A 123 -3.66 8.94 14.88
C ILE A 123 -3.73 9.68 13.54
N LEU A 124 -4.12 10.95 13.59
CA LEU A 124 -4.20 11.83 12.44
C LEU A 124 -2.87 11.93 11.68
N PRO A 125 -1.72 12.19 12.31
CA PRO A 125 -0.47 12.22 11.60
C PRO A 125 -0.11 10.85 11.02
N LEU A 126 -0.34 9.72 11.72
CA LEU A 126 0.05 8.41 11.17
C LEU A 126 -0.78 8.03 9.93
N LEU A 127 -2.10 8.24 9.98
CA LEU A 127 -3.03 7.92 8.89
C LEU A 127 -2.96 8.92 7.74
N LEU A 128 -2.63 10.18 7.99
CA LEU A 128 -2.61 11.23 6.96
C LEU A 128 -1.22 11.45 6.37
N ILE A 129 -0.16 11.42 7.18
CA ILE A 129 1.21 11.72 6.71
C ILE A 129 1.69 10.63 5.76
N TRP A 130 1.44 9.35 6.07
CA TRP A 130 1.98 8.27 5.24
C TRP A 130 1.40 8.27 3.81
N PRO A 131 0.07 8.34 3.60
CA PRO A 131 -0.50 8.48 2.26
C PRO A 131 -0.11 9.78 1.57
N LEU A 132 0.03 10.89 2.31
CA LEU A 132 0.49 12.16 1.74
C LEU A 132 1.93 12.08 1.24
N ILE A 133 2.84 11.47 1.99
CA ILE A 133 4.23 11.26 1.56
C ILE A 133 4.26 10.41 0.29
N VAL A 134 3.55 9.29 0.28
CA VAL A 134 3.52 8.40 -0.89
C VAL A 134 2.90 9.10 -2.11
N SER A 135 1.83 9.87 -1.90
CA SER A 135 1.16 10.67 -2.94
C SER A 135 2.06 11.78 -3.50
N LEU A 136 2.79 12.50 -2.64
CA LEU A 136 3.75 13.53 -3.07
C LEU A 136 4.89 12.92 -3.88
N ILE A 137 5.44 11.78 -3.45
CA ILE A 137 6.49 11.08 -4.19
C ILE A 137 5.95 10.66 -5.57
N LEU A 138 4.75 10.08 -5.62
CA LEU A 138 4.09 9.70 -6.87
C LEU A 138 3.92 10.90 -7.80
N LEU A 139 3.45 12.03 -7.27
CA LEU A 139 3.24 13.26 -8.02
C LEU A 139 4.54 13.84 -8.59
N VAL A 140 5.65 13.77 -7.84
CA VAL A 140 6.97 14.18 -8.34
C VAL A 140 7.43 13.28 -9.49
N TYR A 141 7.26 11.96 -9.39
CA TYR A 141 7.62 11.04 -10.48
C TYR A 141 6.76 11.25 -11.73
N LEU A 142 5.44 11.40 -11.55
CA LEU A 142 4.50 11.68 -12.64
C LEU A 142 4.77 13.05 -13.29
N GLY A 143 5.05 14.09 -12.48
CA GLY A 143 5.41 15.42 -12.98
C GLY A 143 6.68 15.38 -13.83
N LYS A 144 7.72 14.67 -13.38
CA LYS A 144 8.95 14.47 -14.18
C LYS A 144 8.68 13.72 -15.48
N HIS A 145 7.76 12.76 -15.50
CA HIS A 145 7.35 12.06 -16.70
C HIS A 145 6.57 12.97 -17.67
N LEU A 146 5.63 13.78 -17.18
CA LEU A 146 4.80 14.68 -18.01
C LEU A 146 5.58 15.86 -18.61
N VAL A 147 6.61 16.36 -17.91
CA VAL A 147 7.46 17.46 -18.41
C VAL A 147 8.46 16.96 -19.46
N ALA A 148 8.87 15.69 -19.43
CA ALA A 148 9.80 15.11 -20.39
C ALA A 148 9.37 15.24 -21.87
N PRO A 149 8.10 14.97 -22.27
CA PRO A 149 7.62 15.18 -23.64
C PRO A 149 7.31 16.66 -23.98
N LEU A 150 7.20 17.56 -22.99
CA LEU A 150 7.03 19.00 -23.27
C LEU A 150 8.35 19.72 -23.59
N TYR A 151 9.49 19.15 -23.20
CA TYR A 151 10.81 19.67 -23.53
C TYR A 151 11.14 19.64 -25.04
N PRO A 152 10.85 18.56 -25.81
CA PRO A 152 11.08 18.56 -27.26
C PRO A 152 10.14 19.51 -28.03
N LEU A 153 8.97 19.87 -27.48
CA LEU A 153 8.04 20.84 -28.10
C LEU A 153 8.44 22.30 -27.89
N LYS A 154 9.39 22.58 -26.99
CA LYS A 154 9.91 23.94 -26.75
C LYS A 154 11.17 24.27 -27.56
N MET A 155 11.67 23.31 -28.35
CA MET A 155 12.83 23.47 -29.25
C MET A 155 12.43 23.46 -30.75
N ILE A 156 11.15 23.61 -31.06
CA ILE A 156 10.60 23.89 -32.40
C ILE A 156 9.89 25.23 -32.32
#